data_AF-A0A7X6PCI9-F1
#
_entry.id   AF-A0A7X6PCI9-F1
#
_cell.length_a   1.000
_cell.length_b   1.000
_cell.length_c   1.000
_cell.angle_alpha   90.00
_cell.angle_beta   90.00
_cell.angle_gamma   90.00
#
_symmetry.space_group_name_H-M   'P 1'
#
loop_
_entity.id
_entity.type
_entity.pdbx_description
1 polymer ?
#
loop_
_entity_poly.entity_id
_entity_poly.type
_entity_poly.pdbx_seq_one_letter_code
_entity_poly.pdbx_strand_id
1 'polypeptide(L)'
;MQYEYVWEQPVTIDETALFLYNFESLIKLPRTYRFKYWNGEEYVDVENPSGLGLDNDKFNHTTFNRISTTRLMLEMDSVGGLFSPLLEWQVFKPHDSPTVAPVIIAGDDRIVIIGGRTYLTGLIKSIYPLKKIRWEAKGPGAVKFENRKRDTTTAVFMVPGEYLLTFSTRTADEKFSSSLKVTVVNPPDKKRLDMVHTKKYKIDSPLWESRIKALIVNWIPHCINMIERTDLDRGQGGLDNFIEAAKALRGEPHGRHLGYVFSNAWVHQIIESMCIALMIDPQGDREIIAAQKKMQETLDKWIPVIIAAQEPDGYLHTAYTLRDTVRWKERWAPLTRGNHEGYVAGYFLESAINHYTLTEGTDTRLYDAAKKLADCWAANLGPDKKSWYDGHQGMEQALVRFGRFVNGIEGNGHGDSYITLAKFLLDNRNNGSEYDQSHVPVQQQY
;
A
#
# COMPACT_ATOMS: atom_id res chain seq x y z
N MET A 1 13.35 -24.06 -3.76
CA MET A 1 12.81 -22.86 -4.44
C MET A 1 12.92 -23.07 -5.94
N GLN A 2 11.99 -22.51 -6.73
CA GLN A 2 12.00 -22.58 -8.19
C GLN A 2 11.92 -21.17 -8.77
N TYR A 3 12.76 -20.88 -9.77
CA TYR A 3 12.75 -19.64 -10.54
C TYR A 3 12.63 -19.97 -12.02
N GLU A 4 11.98 -19.10 -12.79
CA GLU A 4 11.71 -19.36 -14.20
C GLU A 4 11.97 -18.10 -15.04
N TYR A 5 12.68 -18.28 -16.15
CA TYR A 5 12.67 -17.36 -17.28
C TYR A 5 11.69 -17.85 -18.34
N VAL A 6 10.92 -16.93 -18.90
CA VAL A 6 9.98 -17.18 -20.00
C VAL A 6 10.23 -16.19 -21.12
N TRP A 7 10.35 -16.70 -22.34
CA TRP A 7 10.50 -15.91 -23.56
C TRP A 7 9.34 -16.19 -24.52
N GLU A 8 8.90 -15.18 -25.26
CA GLU A 8 7.86 -15.33 -26.29
C GLU A 8 8.35 -16.12 -27.52
N GLN A 9 9.64 -15.98 -27.83
CA GLN A 9 10.31 -16.68 -28.93
C GLN A 9 11.45 -17.53 -28.37
N PRO A 10 11.76 -18.69 -28.98
CA PRO A 10 12.87 -19.52 -28.52
C PRO A 10 14.20 -18.76 -28.52
N VAL A 11 14.96 -18.92 -27.43
CA VAL A 11 16.33 -18.41 -27.31
C VAL A 11 17.31 -19.57 -27.28
N THR A 12 18.50 -19.35 -27.85
CA THR A 12 19.61 -20.31 -27.79
C THR A 12 20.55 -19.92 -26.66
N ILE A 13 20.83 -20.88 -25.78
CA ILE A 13 21.59 -20.67 -24.54
C ILE A 13 22.52 -21.86 -24.27
N ASP A 14 23.70 -21.58 -23.73
CA ASP A 14 24.72 -22.57 -23.36
C ASP A 14 25.41 -22.25 -22.02
N GLU A 15 25.09 -21.11 -21.39
CA GLU A 15 25.69 -20.69 -20.13
C GLU A 15 24.69 -19.88 -19.27
N THR A 16 24.82 -20.01 -17.95
CA THR A 16 24.12 -19.20 -16.94
C THR A 16 25.07 -18.80 -15.82
N ALA A 17 24.74 -17.77 -15.05
CA ALA A 17 25.46 -17.45 -13.82
C ALA A 17 24.52 -17.05 -12.68
N LEU A 18 24.78 -17.57 -11.48
CA LEU A 18 24.02 -17.25 -10.26
C LEU A 18 24.86 -16.40 -9.31
N PHE A 19 24.33 -15.26 -8.88
CA PHE A 19 24.86 -14.49 -7.76
C PHE A 19 24.15 -14.90 -6.48
N LEU A 20 24.87 -15.59 -5.61
CA LEU A 20 24.34 -16.07 -4.34
C LEU A 20 24.89 -15.23 -3.19
N TYR A 21 24.02 -14.80 -2.28
CA TYR A 21 24.42 -14.02 -1.11
C TYR A 21 23.74 -14.53 0.15
N ASN A 22 24.55 -14.78 1.18
CA ASN A 22 24.11 -15.32 2.46
C ASN A 22 23.80 -14.23 3.50
N PHE A 23 23.88 -12.95 3.12
CA PHE A 23 23.62 -11.79 3.98
C PHE A 23 24.41 -11.85 5.29
N GLU A 24 25.73 -11.91 5.20
CA GLU A 24 26.62 -12.03 6.37
C GLU A 24 26.25 -13.23 7.26
N SER A 25 25.97 -14.37 6.63
CA SER A 25 25.53 -15.62 7.26
C SER A 25 24.14 -15.60 7.92
N LEU A 26 23.31 -14.58 7.64
CA LEU A 26 21.92 -14.53 8.11
C LEU A 26 21.06 -15.66 7.48
N ILE A 27 21.37 -16.07 6.26
CA ILE A 27 20.73 -17.20 5.57
C ILE A 27 21.75 -18.19 5.06
N LYS A 28 21.32 -19.42 4.75
CA LYS A 28 22.19 -20.46 4.19
C LYS A 28 22.12 -20.48 2.67
N LEU A 29 23.27 -20.67 2.02
CA LEU A 29 23.34 -20.99 0.60
C LEU A 29 22.63 -22.32 0.30
N PRO A 30 22.14 -22.52 -0.94
CA PRO A 30 21.50 -23.79 -1.30
C PRO A 30 22.50 -24.94 -1.23
N ARG A 31 22.00 -26.17 -1.03
CA ARG A 31 22.86 -27.38 -1.04
C ARG A 31 23.35 -27.71 -2.43
N THR A 32 22.46 -27.58 -3.39
CA THR A 32 22.67 -27.84 -4.81
C THR A 32 21.67 -27.00 -5.60
N TYR A 33 21.91 -26.87 -6.89
CA TYR A 33 20.90 -26.43 -7.85
C TYR A 33 21.07 -27.15 -9.18
N ARG A 34 20.02 -27.10 -9.99
CA ARG A 34 20.00 -27.63 -11.36
C ARG A 34 19.18 -26.74 -12.27
N PHE A 35 19.51 -26.79 -13.56
CA PHE A 35 18.76 -26.10 -14.60
C PHE A 35 17.96 -27.09 -15.43
N LYS A 36 16.72 -26.72 -15.73
CA LYS A 36 15.82 -27.44 -16.63
C LYS A 36 15.35 -26.51 -17.73
N TYR A 37 15.08 -27.04 -18.91
CA TYR A 37 14.51 -26.27 -20.01
C TYR A 37 13.23 -26.90 -20.53
N TRP A 38 12.35 -26.08 -21.07
CA TRP A 38 11.13 -26.55 -21.71
C TRP A 38 11.44 -27.08 -23.10
N ASN A 39 11.19 -28.37 -23.33
CA ASN A 39 11.41 -29.01 -24.64
C ASN A 39 10.21 -28.85 -25.61
N GLY A 40 9.12 -28.25 -25.16
CA GLY A 40 7.85 -28.16 -25.89
C GLY A 40 6.67 -28.79 -25.12
N GLU A 41 6.95 -29.78 -24.27
CA GLU A 41 5.94 -30.58 -23.56
C GLU A 41 6.19 -30.64 -22.05
N GLU A 42 7.46 -30.68 -21.62
CA GLU A 42 7.83 -30.75 -20.21
C GLU A 42 9.19 -30.08 -19.93
N TYR A 43 9.51 -29.97 -18.64
CA TYR A 43 10.83 -29.54 -18.18
C TYR A 43 11.79 -30.71 -18.11
N VAL A 44 12.85 -30.66 -18.92
CA VAL A 44 13.93 -31.65 -18.93
C VAL A 44 15.24 -31.01 -18.44
N ASP A 45 16.10 -31.80 -17.79
CA ASP A 45 17.39 -31.32 -17.31
C ASP A 45 18.30 -30.87 -18.46
N VAL A 46 19.11 -29.84 -18.24
CA VAL A 46 20.18 -29.48 -19.19
C VAL A 46 21.24 -30.59 -19.23
N GLU A 47 21.76 -30.87 -20.42
CA GLU A 47 22.78 -31.92 -20.59
C GLU A 47 24.21 -31.37 -20.33
N ASN A 48 25.05 -32.20 -19.69
CA ASN A 48 26.46 -31.89 -19.39
C ASN A 48 26.70 -30.55 -18.63
N PRO A 49 25.98 -30.24 -17.54
CA PRO A 49 26.26 -29.04 -16.77
C PRO A 49 27.64 -29.10 -16.11
N SER A 50 28.40 -28.02 -16.20
CA SER A 50 29.71 -27.85 -15.57
C SER A 50 29.80 -26.48 -14.91
N GLY A 51 30.42 -26.41 -13.73
CA GLY A 51 30.66 -25.14 -13.01
C GLY A 51 29.64 -24.80 -11.90
N LEU A 52 28.68 -25.69 -11.58
CA LEU A 52 27.61 -25.57 -10.56
C LEU A 52 28.06 -25.17 -9.13
N GLY A 53 28.75 -24.05 -8.99
CA GLY A 53 29.39 -23.55 -7.77
C GLY A 53 28.40 -22.85 -6.86
N LEU A 54 28.77 -22.80 -5.58
CA LEU A 54 27.96 -22.24 -4.50
C LEU A 54 28.75 -21.18 -3.73
N ASP A 55 29.63 -20.47 -4.42
CA ASP A 55 30.41 -19.44 -3.78
C ASP A 55 29.54 -18.21 -3.45
N ASN A 56 29.74 -17.67 -2.25
CA ASN A 56 29.05 -16.48 -1.77
C ASN A 56 29.60 -15.20 -2.41
N ASP A 57 28.73 -14.22 -2.65
CA ASP A 57 29.06 -12.84 -3.04
C ASP A 57 29.86 -12.73 -4.36
N LYS A 58 29.60 -13.67 -5.29
CA LYS A 58 30.09 -13.60 -6.67
C LYS A 58 29.21 -14.44 -7.60
N PHE A 59 29.42 -14.25 -8.90
CA PHE A 59 28.77 -15.07 -9.93
C PHE A 59 29.37 -16.47 -10.02
N ASN A 60 28.51 -17.47 -9.94
CA ASN A 60 28.81 -18.88 -10.16
C ASN A 60 28.36 -19.27 -11.56
N HIS A 61 29.31 -19.41 -12.49
CA HIS A 61 29.04 -19.70 -13.89
C HIS A 61 28.83 -21.20 -14.13
N THR A 62 27.76 -21.54 -14.84
CA THR A 62 27.45 -22.91 -15.28
C THR A 62 27.28 -22.97 -16.79
N THR A 63 28.09 -23.78 -17.46
CA THR A 63 27.98 -24.09 -18.89
C THR A 63 27.30 -25.44 -19.09
N PHE A 64 26.59 -25.63 -20.20
CA PHE A 64 25.94 -26.90 -20.56
C PHE A 64 25.84 -27.06 -22.08
N ASN A 65 25.40 -28.22 -22.55
CA ASN A 65 25.10 -28.44 -23.98
C ASN A 65 24.10 -27.38 -24.47
N ARG A 66 24.36 -26.80 -25.62
CA ARG A 66 23.50 -25.78 -26.23
C ARG A 66 22.05 -26.28 -26.35
N ILE A 67 21.12 -25.46 -25.86
CA ILE A 67 19.67 -25.71 -25.97
C ILE A 67 18.98 -24.54 -26.66
N SER A 68 17.81 -24.80 -27.24
CA SER A 68 16.89 -23.80 -27.77
C SER A 68 15.54 -23.96 -27.07
N THR A 69 15.10 -22.94 -26.34
CA THR A 69 13.90 -23.06 -25.50
C THR A 69 13.17 -21.73 -25.34
N THR A 70 11.89 -21.79 -25.00
CA THR A 70 11.09 -20.64 -24.55
C THR A 70 11.04 -20.52 -23.03
N ARG A 71 11.53 -21.51 -22.27
CA ARG A 71 11.55 -21.43 -20.79
C ARG A 71 12.76 -22.13 -20.19
N LEU A 72 13.35 -21.49 -19.20
CA LEU A 72 14.47 -22.03 -18.43
C LEU A 72 14.10 -21.95 -16.94
N MET A 73 14.27 -23.05 -16.23
CA MET A 73 13.97 -23.17 -14.81
C MET A 73 15.24 -23.42 -14.01
N LEU A 74 15.36 -22.73 -12.88
CA LEU A 74 16.35 -22.98 -11.84
C LEU A 74 15.63 -23.64 -10.66
N GLU A 75 16.05 -24.84 -10.31
CA GLU A 75 15.62 -25.51 -9.08
C GLU A 75 16.74 -25.49 -8.05
N MET A 76 16.45 -24.94 -6.87
CA MET A 76 17.39 -24.84 -5.75
C MET A 76 16.92 -25.63 -4.53
N ASP A 77 17.78 -26.50 -4.01
CA ASP A 77 17.56 -27.24 -2.77
C ASP A 77 17.94 -26.35 -1.58
N SER A 78 17.00 -25.49 -1.15
CA SER A 78 17.18 -24.55 -0.04
C SER A 78 17.12 -25.25 1.33
N VAL A 79 17.99 -24.84 2.27
CA VAL A 79 18.17 -25.50 3.59
C VAL A 79 17.25 -24.95 4.69
N GLY A 80 16.36 -24.00 4.38
CA GLY A 80 15.33 -23.49 5.29
C GLY A 80 15.09 -21.98 5.15
N GLY A 81 13.85 -21.54 5.40
CA GLY A 81 13.45 -20.13 5.45
C GLY A 81 12.59 -19.65 4.28
N LEU A 82 11.94 -18.49 4.46
CA LEU A 82 11.12 -17.77 3.46
C LEU A 82 11.97 -16.91 2.49
N PHE A 83 13.27 -16.77 2.71
CA PHE A 83 14.15 -15.85 1.98
C PHE A 83 15.04 -16.58 0.98
N SER A 84 15.15 -16.03 -0.23
CA SER A 84 16.04 -16.54 -1.27
C SER A 84 17.48 -16.05 -1.07
N PRO A 85 18.49 -16.93 -1.17
CA PRO A 85 19.89 -16.53 -1.28
C PRO A 85 20.29 -16.11 -2.72
N LEU A 86 19.42 -16.25 -3.71
CA LEU A 86 19.65 -15.80 -5.08
C LEU A 86 19.36 -14.31 -5.20
N LEU A 87 20.39 -13.50 -5.46
CA LEU A 87 20.23 -12.06 -5.74
C LEU A 87 20.09 -11.77 -7.23
N GLU A 88 20.85 -12.48 -8.06
CA GLU A 88 20.85 -12.27 -9.51
C GLU A 88 21.03 -13.58 -10.26
N TRP A 89 20.35 -13.71 -11.40
CA TRP A 89 20.50 -14.83 -12.32
C TRP A 89 20.66 -14.32 -13.76
N GLN A 90 21.82 -14.58 -14.35
CA GLN A 90 22.15 -14.23 -15.73
C GLN A 90 22.06 -15.46 -16.63
N VAL A 91 21.64 -15.25 -17.88
CA VAL A 91 21.56 -16.26 -18.93
C VAL A 91 22.27 -15.72 -20.16
N PHE A 92 23.18 -16.51 -20.72
CA PHE A 92 24.04 -16.08 -21.82
C PHE A 92 23.68 -16.83 -23.10
N LYS A 93 23.72 -16.10 -24.21
CA LYS A 93 23.58 -16.70 -25.55
C LYS A 93 24.97 -16.99 -26.12
N PRO A 94 25.13 -18.06 -26.91
CA PRO A 94 26.33 -18.24 -27.71
C PRO A 94 26.54 -17.09 -28.70
N HIS A 95 27.80 -16.81 -29.05
CA HIS A 95 28.16 -15.71 -29.95
C HIS A 95 27.51 -15.86 -31.34
N ASP A 96 27.44 -17.08 -31.87
CA ASP A 96 26.89 -17.45 -33.18
C ASP A 96 25.35 -17.60 -33.20
N SER A 97 24.68 -17.40 -32.06
CA SER A 97 23.22 -17.54 -31.97
C SER A 97 22.47 -16.33 -32.52
N PRO A 98 21.23 -16.53 -33.03
CA PRO A 98 20.36 -15.44 -33.49
C PRO A 98 20.21 -14.33 -32.45
N THR A 99 19.85 -13.13 -32.94
CA THR A 99 19.51 -12.01 -32.06
C THR A 99 18.27 -12.34 -31.24
N VAL A 100 18.36 -12.09 -29.93
CA VAL A 100 17.21 -12.23 -29.02
C VAL A 100 16.27 -11.06 -29.26
N ALA A 101 14.96 -11.32 -29.40
CA ALA A 101 13.97 -10.24 -29.52
C ALA A 101 14.05 -9.32 -28.29
N PRO A 102 13.91 -7.99 -28.46
CA PRO A 102 13.92 -7.08 -27.33
C PRO A 102 12.62 -7.24 -26.52
N VAL A 103 12.70 -7.05 -25.20
CA VAL A 103 11.50 -6.96 -24.37
C VAL A 103 10.93 -5.55 -24.54
N ILE A 104 9.67 -5.46 -24.96
CA ILE A 104 8.95 -4.21 -25.09
C ILE A 104 7.63 -4.33 -24.36
N ILE A 105 7.38 -3.41 -23.44
CA ILE A 105 6.13 -3.38 -22.68
C ILE A 105 5.58 -1.97 -22.77
N ALA A 106 4.36 -1.83 -23.30
CA ALA A 106 3.67 -0.54 -23.34
C ALA A 106 3.17 -0.10 -21.95
N GLY A 107 2.95 -1.05 -21.05
CA GLY A 107 2.39 -0.86 -19.72
C GLY A 107 0.98 -1.45 -19.64
N ASP A 108 0.33 -1.25 -18.50
CA ASP A 108 -0.93 -1.93 -18.18
C ASP A 108 -2.16 -1.26 -18.80
N ASP A 109 -3.20 -2.07 -19.02
CA ASP A 109 -4.53 -1.62 -19.42
C ASP A 109 -5.13 -0.67 -18.35
N ARG A 110 -5.85 0.37 -18.77
CA ARG A 110 -6.30 1.41 -17.84
C ARG A 110 -7.58 2.15 -18.25
N ILE A 111 -8.19 2.82 -17.30
CA ILE A 111 -9.35 3.70 -17.50
C ILE A 111 -8.90 5.16 -17.40
N VAL A 112 -9.36 6.01 -18.32
CA VAL A 112 -9.03 7.45 -18.34
C VAL A 112 -10.31 8.27 -18.47
N ILE A 113 -10.44 9.32 -17.65
CA ILE A 113 -11.53 10.29 -17.79
C ILE A 113 -11.20 11.25 -18.95
N ILE A 114 -12.18 11.57 -19.81
CA ILE A 114 -12.00 12.52 -20.92
C ILE A 114 -11.35 13.84 -20.45
N GLY A 115 -10.44 14.37 -21.26
CA GLY A 115 -9.64 15.56 -20.92
C GLY A 115 -8.55 15.33 -19.87
N GLY A 116 -8.57 14.18 -19.19
CA GLY A 116 -7.52 13.74 -18.29
C GLY A 116 -6.24 13.37 -19.05
N ARG A 117 -5.11 13.53 -18.35
CA ARG A 117 -3.79 13.13 -18.83
C ARG A 117 -3.47 11.73 -18.29
N THR A 118 -3.21 10.77 -19.18
CA THR A 118 -2.57 9.50 -18.80
C THR A 118 -1.07 9.60 -19.01
N TYR A 119 -0.29 9.01 -18.09
CA TYR A 119 1.16 8.94 -18.22
C TYR A 119 1.55 7.59 -18.81
N LEU A 120 2.47 7.60 -19.75
CA LEU A 120 2.90 6.43 -20.52
C LEU A 120 4.41 6.30 -20.33
N THR A 121 4.84 5.13 -19.88
CA THR A 121 6.26 4.78 -19.70
C THR A 121 6.48 3.43 -20.34
N GLY A 122 6.97 3.43 -21.58
CA GLY A 122 7.28 2.19 -22.28
C GLY A 122 8.60 1.59 -21.78
N LEU A 123 8.59 0.31 -21.39
CA LEU A 123 9.82 -0.41 -21.04
C LEU A 123 10.45 -0.99 -22.31
N ILE A 124 11.75 -0.76 -22.50
CA ILE A 124 12.56 -1.41 -23.52
C ILE A 124 13.77 -2.04 -22.84
N LYS A 125 13.94 -3.37 -22.95
CA LYS A 125 15.19 -4.06 -22.62
C LYS A 125 15.72 -4.75 -23.86
N SER A 126 16.95 -4.41 -24.25
CA SER A 126 17.60 -4.99 -25.42
C SER A 126 19.12 -5.07 -25.21
N ILE A 127 19.72 -6.10 -25.81
CA ILE A 127 21.18 -6.30 -25.83
C ILE A 127 21.84 -5.66 -27.07
N TYR A 128 21.08 -4.91 -27.88
CA TYR A 128 21.57 -4.19 -29.05
C TYR A 128 20.83 -2.84 -29.23
N PRO A 129 21.40 -1.88 -29.98
CA PRO A 129 20.77 -0.59 -30.17
C PRO A 129 19.49 -0.69 -31.00
N LEU A 130 18.40 -0.12 -30.46
CA LEU A 130 17.13 0.06 -31.15
C LEU A 130 16.97 1.51 -31.64
N LYS A 131 16.16 1.73 -32.68
CA LYS A 131 15.90 3.04 -33.26
C LYS A 131 14.40 3.28 -33.42
N LYS A 132 14.03 4.58 -33.55
CA LYS A 132 12.66 5.05 -33.88
C LYS A 132 11.59 4.57 -32.89
N ILE A 133 11.78 4.88 -31.62
CA ILE A 133 10.75 4.74 -30.59
C ILE A 133 9.52 5.56 -30.97
N ARG A 134 8.33 4.95 -30.88
CA ARG A 134 7.08 5.62 -31.24
C ARG A 134 5.84 5.09 -30.52
N TRP A 135 4.98 6.01 -30.09
CA TRP A 135 3.61 5.77 -29.67
C TRP A 135 2.58 6.01 -30.78
N GLU A 136 1.75 5.01 -31.02
CA GLU A 136 0.62 5.01 -31.95
C GLU A 136 -0.69 4.75 -31.20
N ALA A 137 -1.82 5.21 -31.73
CA ALA A 137 -3.13 4.99 -31.11
C ALA A 137 -4.18 4.69 -32.18
N LYS A 138 -5.03 3.72 -31.90
CA LYS A 138 -6.22 3.37 -32.68
C LYS A 138 -7.43 3.40 -31.77
N GLY A 139 -8.50 4.08 -32.19
CA GLY A 139 -9.71 4.22 -31.39
C GLY A 139 -10.69 5.21 -32.00
N PRO A 140 -11.78 5.56 -31.29
CA PRO A 140 -12.90 6.34 -31.81
C PRO A 140 -12.58 7.82 -32.08
N GLY A 141 -11.46 8.36 -31.57
CA GLY A 141 -11.07 9.75 -31.76
C GLY A 141 -9.57 9.96 -31.86
N ALA A 142 -9.14 11.19 -32.16
CA ALA A 142 -7.73 11.54 -32.15
C ALA A 142 -7.16 11.55 -30.72
N VAL A 143 -5.93 11.03 -30.56
CA VAL A 143 -5.19 11.04 -29.29
C VAL A 143 -4.07 12.06 -29.36
N LYS A 144 -4.05 13.00 -28.40
CA LYS A 144 -2.99 14.01 -28.29
C LYS A 144 -1.90 13.49 -27.36
N PHE A 145 -0.76 13.15 -27.95
CA PHE A 145 0.45 12.84 -27.19
C PHE A 145 1.29 14.10 -26.99
N GLU A 146 1.91 14.23 -25.83
CA GLU A 146 2.91 15.28 -25.58
C GLU A 146 4.15 15.07 -26.45
N ASN A 147 4.70 13.86 -26.47
CA ASN A 147 5.78 13.49 -27.38
C ASN A 147 5.70 12.02 -27.79
N ARG A 148 5.21 11.75 -29.01
CA ARG A 148 5.08 10.39 -29.56
C ARG A 148 6.42 9.67 -29.76
N LYS A 149 7.57 10.35 -29.67
CA LYS A 149 8.90 9.79 -29.97
C LYS A 149 9.76 9.58 -28.71
N ARG A 150 9.15 9.60 -27.53
CA ARG A 150 9.77 9.25 -26.26
C ARG A 150 9.16 7.97 -25.72
N ASP A 151 9.94 7.22 -24.97
CA ASP A 151 9.51 6.12 -24.12
C ASP A 151 8.58 6.62 -23.00
N THR A 152 8.93 7.73 -22.37
CA THR A 152 8.12 8.42 -21.37
C THR A 152 7.42 9.65 -21.96
N THR A 153 6.09 9.67 -21.94
CA THR A 153 5.25 10.76 -22.47
C THR A 153 3.88 10.76 -21.78
N THR A 154 3.04 11.73 -22.13
CA THR A 154 1.63 11.73 -21.75
C THR A 154 0.72 11.66 -22.98
N ALA A 155 -0.52 11.22 -22.76
CA ALA A 155 -1.59 11.22 -23.76
C ALA A 155 -2.90 11.76 -23.19
N VAL A 156 -3.70 12.42 -24.03
CA VAL A 156 -5.02 12.98 -23.70
C VAL A 156 -6.04 12.53 -24.74
N PHE A 157 -7.24 12.20 -24.26
CA PHE A 157 -8.37 11.70 -25.04
C PHE A 157 -9.58 12.62 -24.87
N MET A 158 -10.31 12.87 -25.96
CA MET A 158 -11.49 13.76 -25.97
C MET A 158 -12.79 13.06 -26.33
N VAL A 159 -12.72 11.80 -26.77
CA VAL A 159 -13.88 11.00 -27.18
C VAL A 159 -13.92 9.74 -26.32
N PRO A 160 -15.05 9.41 -25.66
CA PRO A 160 -15.20 8.16 -24.93
C PRO A 160 -15.08 6.92 -25.83
N GLY A 161 -14.68 5.80 -25.24
CA GLY A 161 -14.61 4.48 -25.88
C GLY A 161 -13.27 3.79 -25.72
N GLU A 162 -13.11 2.67 -26.41
CA GLU A 162 -11.92 1.82 -26.31
C GLU A 162 -10.82 2.28 -27.27
N TYR A 163 -9.61 2.45 -26.74
CA TYR A 163 -8.40 2.77 -27.49
C TYR A 163 -7.36 1.68 -27.32
N LEU A 164 -6.61 1.41 -28.38
CA LEU A 164 -5.40 0.60 -28.34
C LEU A 164 -4.21 1.53 -28.57
N LEU A 165 -3.36 1.66 -27.56
CA LEU A 165 -2.11 2.40 -27.64
C LEU A 165 -0.97 1.41 -27.91
N THR A 166 -0.23 1.62 -28.99
CA THR A 166 0.87 0.75 -29.40
C THR A 166 2.19 1.49 -29.23
N PHE A 167 3.05 0.94 -28.37
CA PHE A 167 4.43 1.35 -28.23
C PHE A 167 5.31 0.50 -29.15
N SER A 168 6.14 1.13 -29.97
CA SER A 168 6.97 0.41 -30.94
C SER A 168 8.37 0.98 -31.07
N THR A 169 9.28 0.11 -31.48
CA THR A 169 10.66 0.43 -31.86
C THR A 169 11.09 -0.51 -32.98
N ARG A 170 12.31 -0.35 -33.51
CA ARG A 170 12.80 -1.23 -34.57
C ARG A 170 14.32 -1.32 -34.64
N THR A 171 14.79 -2.38 -35.28
CA THR A 171 16.13 -2.46 -35.90
C THR A 171 16.04 -1.90 -37.33
N ALA A 172 17.06 -2.16 -38.16
CA ALA A 172 16.98 -1.86 -39.59
C ALA A 172 15.91 -2.73 -40.28
N ASP A 173 15.81 -4.00 -39.86
CA ASP A 173 15.09 -5.04 -40.59
C ASP A 173 13.76 -5.45 -39.94
N GLU A 174 13.59 -5.21 -38.63
CA GLU A 174 12.46 -5.72 -37.85
C GLU A 174 11.81 -4.66 -36.96
N LYS A 175 10.48 -4.66 -36.87
CA LYS A 175 9.68 -3.81 -35.98
C LYS A 175 9.17 -4.63 -34.80
N PHE A 176 9.35 -4.10 -33.61
CA PHE A 176 8.85 -4.68 -32.37
C PHE A 176 7.83 -3.74 -31.74
N SER A 177 6.81 -4.30 -31.09
CA SER A 177 5.79 -3.50 -30.45
C SER A 177 5.06 -4.24 -29.34
N SER A 178 4.57 -3.48 -28.37
CA SER A 178 3.60 -3.90 -27.37
C SER A 178 2.44 -2.92 -27.36
N SER A 179 1.27 -3.34 -26.89
CA SER A 179 0.10 -2.47 -26.82
C SER A 179 -0.59 -2.58 -25.47
N LEU A 180 -1.25 -1.48 -25.07
CA LEU A 180 -2.12 -1.41 -23.91
C LEU A 180 -3.49 -0.87 -24.33
N LYS A 181 -4.54 -1.30 -23.65
CA LYS A 181 -5.90 -0.79 -23.83
C LYS A 181 -6.17 0.37 -22.90
N VAL A 182 -6.84 1.39 -23.43
CA VAL A 182 -7.32 2.53 -22.67
C VAL A 182 -8.82 2.66 -22.88
N THR A 183 -9.58 2.43 -21.81
CA THR A 183 -11.02 2.69 -21.78
C THR A 183 -11.25 4.14 -21.38
N VAL A 184 -11.72 4.96 -22.30
CA VAL A 184 -11.97 6.39 -22.05
C VAL A 184 -13.43 6.59 -21.66
N VAL A 185 -13.66 7.20 -20.49
CA VAL A 185 -14.99 7.39 -19.91
C VAL A 185 -15.30 8.86 -19.68
N ASN A 186 -16.59 9.20 -19.66
CA ASN A 186 -17.03 10.51 -19.20
C ASN A 186 -16.68 10.72 -17.72
N PRO A 187 -16.49 11.96 -17.26
CA PRO A 187 -16.39 12.22 -15.83
C PRO A 187 -17.66 11.73 -15.12
N PRO A 188 -17.55 11.34 -13.84
CA PRO A 188 -18.74 11.04 -13.04
C PRO A 188 -19.67 12.27 -12.98
N ASP A 189 -20.95 12.03 -12.71
CA ASP A 189 -21.93 13.09 -12.54
C ASP A 189 -21.45 14.12 -11.52
N LYS A 190 -21.60 15.42 -11.85
CA LYS A 190 -21.23 16.51 -10.95
C LYS A 190 -21.97 16.42 -9.61
N LYS A 191 -23.22 15.94 -9.65
CA LYS A 191 -23.97 15.60 -8.46
C LYS A 191 -23.46 14.25 -7.96
N ARG A 192 -22.57 14.29 -6.96
CA ARG A 192 -22.11 13.07 -6.29
C ARG A 192 -23.27 12.37 -5.58
N LEU A 193 -23.12 11.07 -5.39
CA LEU A 193 -23.88 10.36 -4.37
C LEU A 193 -23.39 10.83 -3.00
N ASP A 194 -24.32 11.16 -2.10
CA ASP A 194 -23.98 11.46 -0.73
C ASP A 194 -23.91 10.18 0.10
N MET A 195 -23.01 10.17 1.07
CA MET A 195 -22.84 9.05 1.98
C MET A 195 -24.06 8.95 2.88
N VAL A 196 -24.74 7.81 2.85
CA VAL A 196 -25.72 7.46 3.87
C VAL A 196 -24.93 6.86 5.03
N HIS A 197 -24.80 7.62 6.12
CA HIS A 197 -24.23 7.10 7.35
C HIS A 197 -25.14 6.02 7.92
N THR A 198 -24.61 4.81 8.05
CA THR A 198 -25.33 3.71 8.67
C THR A 198 -25.60 4.06 10.13
N LYS A 199 -26.86 4.37 10.44
CA LYS A 199 -27.38 4.54 11.80
C LYS A 199 -27.95 3.22 12.30
N LYS A 200 -28.58 3.21 13.47
CA LYS A 200 -29.19 2.02 14.08
C LYS A 200 -29.93 1.14 13.07
N TYR A 201 -29.56 -0.14 12.99
CA TYR A 201 -30.05 -1.06 11.96
C TYR A 201 -30.15 -2.49 12.49
N LYS A 202 -31.01 -3.29 11.85
CA LYS A 202 -31.12 -4.73 12.11
C LYS A 202 -30.50 -5.53 10.98
N ILE A 203 -30.07 -6.75 11.28
CA ILE A 203 -29.51 -7.68 10.30
C ILE A 203 -30.48 -8.84 10.15
N ASP A 204 -31.10 -8.92 8.98
CA ASP A 204 -32.06 -9.98 8.63
C ASP A 204 -31.42 -11.08 7.75
N SER A 205 -30.13 -10.95 7.42
CA SER A 205 -29.42 -11.89 6.52
C SER A 205 -28.92 -13.12 7.28
N PRO A 206 -29.38 -14.34 6.94
CA PRO A 206 -28.90 -15.57 7.59
C PRO A 206 -27.39 -15.80 7.42
N LEU A 207 -26.81 -15.32 6.31
CA LEU A 207 -25.36 -15.41 6.06
C LEU A 207 -24.55 -14.54 7.04
N TRP A 208 -25.07 -13.37 7.38
CA TRP A 208 -24.33 -12.35 8.13
C TRP A 208 -24.62 -12.38 9.63
N GLU A 209 -25.82 -12.79 10.03
CA GLU A 209 -26.25 -12.81 11.43
C GLU A 209 -25.27 -13.56 12.34
N SER A 210 -24.95 -14.82 12.00
CA SER A 210 -24.05 -15.65 12.83
C SER A 210 -22.62 -15.10 12.89
N ARG A 211 -22.12 -14.54 11.79
CA ARG A 211 -20.78 -13.94 11.71
C ARG A 211 -20.69 -12.67 12.55
N ILE A 212 -21.70 -11.81 12.45
CA ILE A 212 -21.75 -10.55 13.18
C ILE A 212 -21.96 -10.81 14.66
N LYS A 213 -22.82 -11.78 15.04
CA LYS A 213 -22.94 -12.22 16.44
C LYS A 213 -21.58 -12.69 16.98
N ALA A 214 -20.83 -13.50 16.22
CA ALA A 214 -19.51 -13.94 16.66
C ALA A 214 -18.52 -12.77 16.86
N LEU A 215 -18.59 -11.74 16.01
CA LEU A 215 -17.77 -10.53 16.18
C LEU A 215 -18.16 -9.74 17.43
N ILE A 216 -19.45 -9.52 17.65
CA ILE A 216 -19.97 -8.75 18.79
C ILE A 216 -19.72 -9.47 20.11
N VAL A 217 -20.01 -10.77 20.18
CA VAL A 217 -19.99 -11.54 21.43
C VAL A 217 -18.58 -12.02 21.79
N ASN A 218 -17.73 -12.31 20.80
CA ASN A 218 -16.42 -12.93 21.05
C ASN A 218 -15.25 -12.02 20.66
N TRP A 219 -15.20 -11.57 19.40
CA TRP A 219 -14.01 -10.90 18.87
C TRP A 219 -13.77 -9.52 19.49
N ILE A 220 -14.76 -8.63 19.46
CA ILE A 220 -14.62 -7.28 20.02
C ILE A 220 -14.32 -7.35 21.53
N PRO A 221 -15.03 -8.15 22.35
CA PRO A 221 -14.68 -8.33 23.77
C PRO A 221 -13.29 -8.89 24.00
N HIS A 222 -12.79 -9.79 23.13
CA HIS A 222 -11.41 -10.27 23.20
C HIS A 222 -10.41 -9.14 22.93
N CYS A 223 -10.62 -8.35 21.88
CA CYS A 223 -9.74 -7.23 21.55
C CYS A 223 -9.70 -6.16 22.66
N ILE A 224 -10.86 -5.86 23.27
CA ILE A 224 -10.93 -4.99 24.47
C ILE A 224 -10.01 -5.53 25.57
N ASN A 225 -10.15 -6.81 25.90
CA ASN A 225 -9.32 -7.43 26.94
C ASN A 225 -7.82 -7.35 26.59
N MET A 226 -7.43 -7.58 25.33
CA MET A 226 -6.03 -7.52 24.91
C MET A 226 -5.47 -6.09 24.98
N ILE A 227 -6.25 -5.07 24.60
CA ILE A 227 -5.84 -3.67 24.66
C ILE A 227 -5.65 -3.18 26.10
N GLU A 228 -6.42 -3.71 27.05
CA GLU A 228 -6.31 -3.34 28.47
C GLU A 228 -5.20 -4.09 29.21
N ARG A 229 -4.62 -5.13 28.61
CA ARG A 229 -3.53 -5.91 29.21
C ARG A 229 -2.19 -5.19 29.10
N THR A 230 -1.42 -5.27 30.19
CA THR A 230 -0.06 -4.72 30.28
C THR A 230 1.02 -5.81 30.39
N ASP A 231 0.62 -7.09 30.33
CA ASP A 231 1.44 -8.28 30.53
C ASP A 231 1.67 -9.08 29.23
N LEU A 232 1.45 -8.45 28.07
CA LEU A 232 1.61 -9.11 26.77
C LEU A 232 3.10 -9.25 26.41
N ASP A 233 3.50 -10.45 26.02
CA ASP A 233 4.85 -10.71 25.47
C ASP A 233 5.00 -10.24 24.01
N ARG A 234 3.89 -10.17 23.28
CA ARG A 234 3.80 -9.67 21.89
C ARG A 234 2.54 -8.83 21.73
N GLY A 235 2.66 -7.71 21.01
CA GLY A 235 1.52 -6.80 20.77
C GLY A 235 1.24 -5.86 21.94
N GLN A 236 2.27 -5.43 22.68
CA GLN A 236 2.17 -4.40 23.70
C GLN A 236 1.79 -3.03 23.11
N GLY A 237 1.35 -2.10 23.97
CA GLY A 237 1.12 -0.71 23.59
C GLY A 237 -0.34 -0.36 23.30
N GLY A 238 -1.26 -0.97 24.04
CA GLY A 238 -2.69 -0.68 23.99
C GLY A 238 -3.03 0.62 24.73
N LEU A 239 -3.90 0.54 25.74
CA LEU A 239 -4.38 1.72 26.47
C LEU A 239 -3.30 2.37 27.35
N ASP A 240 -2.32 1.59 27.80
CA ASP A 240 -1.16 2.02 28.60
C ASP A 240 -0.35 3.13 27.93
N ASN A 241 -0.14 3.06 26.62
CA ASN A 241 0.55 4.10 25.86
C ASN A 241 -0.13 5.47 25.98
N PHE A 242 -1.47 5.52 25.94
CA PHE A 242 -2.22 6.76 26.11
C PHE A 242 -2.11 7.27 27.55
N ILE A 243 -2.16 6.37 28.53
CA ILE A 243 -1.99 6.72 29.95
C ILE A 243 -0.60 7.36 30.18
N GLU A 244 0.47 6.75 29.67
CA GLU A 244 1.82 7.27 29.82
C GLU A 244 2.02 8.59 29.08
N ALA A 245 1.47 8.73 27.86
CA ALA A 245 1.51 9.99 27.12
C ALA A 245 0.78 11.12 27.87
N ALA A 246 -0.38 10.82 28.47
CA ALA A 246 -1.12 11.79 29.27
C ALA A 246 -0.35 12.22 30.53
N LYS A 247 0.35 11.31 31.20
CA LYS A 247 1.25 11.64 32.33
C LYS A 247 2.39 12.57 31.87
N ALA A 248 3.04 12.23 30.75
CA ALA A 248 4.11 13.04 30.18
C ALA A 248 3.65 14.47 29.88
N LEU A 249 2.47 14.65 29.29
CA LEU A 249 1.90 15.97 29.00
C LEU A 249 1.56 16.80 30.24
N ARG A 250 1.30 16.14 31.38
CA ARG A 250 1.12 16.81 32.69
C ARG A 250 2.42 17.05 33.46
N GLY A 251 3.56 16.62 32.92
CA GLY A 251 4.86 16.70 33.60
C GLY A 251 5.01 15.70 34.76
N GLU A 252 4.19 14.64 34.78
CA GLU A 252 4.26 13.57 35.78
C GLU A 252 5.32 12.52 35.38
N PRO A 253 5.86 11.74 36.34
CA PRO A 253 6.68 10.57 36.02
C PRO A 253 5.92 9.61 35.10
N HIS A 254 6.55 9.23 33.98
CA HIS A 254 5.93 8.42 32.94
C HIS A 254 6.90 7.36 32.39
N GLY A 255 6.33 6.33 31.78
CA GLY A 255 7.03 5.29 31.03
C GLY A 255 7.32 5.70 29.59
N ARG A 256 7.97 4.79 28.86
CA ARG A 256 8.18 4.91 27.40
C ARG A 256 7.00 4.32 26.63
N HIS A 257 6.88 4.68 25.35
CA HIS A 257 5.98 3.98 24.43
C HIS A 257 6.34 2.49 24.33
N LEU A 258 5.32 1.63 24.33
CA LEU A 258 5.43 0.18 24.27
C LEU A 258 4.93 -0.34 22.91
N GLY A 259 5.56 -1.42 22.45
CA GLY A 259 5.22 -2.09 21.19
C GLY A 259 5.53 -1.26 19.95
N TYR A 260 4.78 -1.53 18.89
CA TYR A 260 4.94 -0.85 17.61
C TYR A 260 4.52 0.62 17.70
N VAL A 261 5.17 1.49 16.92
CA VAL A 261 4.84 2.93 16.85
C VAL A 261 3.38 3.19 16.49
N PHE A 262 2.76 2.31 15.71
CA PHE A 262 1.36 2.38 15.29
C PHE A 262 0.36 1.71 16.24
N SER A 263 0.76 1.23 17.42
CA SER A 263 -0.11 0.45 18.33
C SER A 263 -1.37 1.20 18.79
N ASN A 264 -1.35 2.53 18.79
CA ASN A 264 -2.54 3.38 19.01
C ASN A 264 -3.69 3.05 18.03
N ALA A 265 -3.38 2.64 16.80
CA ALA A 265 -4.39 2.30 15.80
C ALA A 265 -5.28 1.12 16.24
N TRP A 266 -4.76 0.18 17.05
CA TRP A 266 -5.58 -0.91 17.58
C TRP A 266 -6.70 -0.38 18.47
N VAL A 267 -6.40 0.62 19.30
CA VAL A 267 -7.40 1.24 20.19
C VAL A 267 -8.46 1.98 19.37
N HIS A 268 -8.04 2.77 18.39
CA HIS A 268 -8.96 3.52 17.51
C HIS A 268 -9.86 2.59 16.69
N GLN A 269 -9.33 1.52 16.11
CA GLN A 269 -10.09 0.54 15.34
C GLN A 269 -11.10 -0.23 16.20
N ILE A 270 -10.77 -0.51 17.46
CA ILE A 270 -11.71 -1.16 18.38
C ILE A 270 -12.78 -0.18 18.87
N ILE A 271 -12.48 1.12 19.02
CA ILE A 271 -13.52 2.14 19.22
C ILE A 271 -14.50 2.17 18.05
N GLU A 272 -14.00 2.21 16.81
CA GLU A 272 -14.85 2.14 15.61
C GLU A 272 -15.71 0.86 15.61
N SER A 273 -15.10 -0.29 15.89
CA SER A 273 -15.79 -1.58 15.94
C SER A 273 -16.89 -1.61 17.01
N MET A 274 -16.61 -1.08 18.21
CA MET A 274 -17.60 -0.94 19.28
C MET A 274 -18.75 -0.03 18.86
N CYS A 275 -18.45 1.10 18.20
CA CYS A 275 -19.47 2.04 17.75
C CYS A 275 -20.42 1.40 16.73
N ILE A 276 -19.87 0.67 15.75
CA ILE A 276 -20.66 -0.06 14.75
C ILE A 276 -21.48 -1.17 15.42
N ALA A 277 -20.87 -1.94 16.33
CA ALA A 277 -21.55 -3.00 17.06
C ALA A 277 -22.72 -2.48 17.90
N LEU A 278 -22.59 -1.30 18.50
CA LEU A 278 -23.66 -0.65 19.30
C LEU A 278 -24.81 -0.10 18.45
N MET A 279 -24.60 0.13 17.15
CA MET A 279 -25.68 0.51 16.23
C MET A 279 -26.51 -0.69 15.74
N ILE A 280 -26.06 -1.92 15.99
CA ILE A 280 -26.80 -3.12 15.57
C ILE A 280 -27.90 -3.44 16.59
N ASP A 281 -29.14 -3.60 16.13
CA ASP A 281 -30.23 -4.08 16.97
C ASP A 281 -29.93 -5.52 17.44
N PRO A 282 -29.87 -5.78 18.75
CA PRO A 282 -29.64 -7.14 19.27
C PRO A 282 -30.79 -8.10 19.01
N GLN A 283 -31.97 -7.62 18.61
CA GLN A 283 -33.16 -8.43 18.32
C GLN A 283 -33.55 -9.36 19.50
N GLY A 284 -33.30 -8.90 20.73
CA GLY A 284 -33.57 -9.65 21.96
C GLY A 284 -32.51 -10.70 22.34
N ASP A 285 -31.43 -10.86 21.56
CA ASP A 285 -30.34 -11.77 21.90
C ASP A 285 -29.57 -11.29 23.15
N ARG A 286 -29.61 -12.12 24.20
CA ARG A 286 -29.04 -11.78 25.51
C ARG A 286 -27.51 -11.64 25.49
N GLU A 287 -26.82 -12.40 24.65
CA GLU A 287 -25.37 -12.36 24.56
C GLU A 287 -24.91 -11.08 23.85
N ILE A 288 -25.61 -10.70 22.77
CA ILE A 288 -25.36 -9.43 22.08
C ILE A 288 -25.62 -8.25 23.01
N ILE A 289 -26.73 -8.24 23.74
CA ILE A 289 -27.05 -7.19 24.73
C ILE A 289 -25.95 -7.06 25.79
N ALA A 290 -25.48 -8.18 26.35
CA ALA A 290 -24.43 -8.18 27.35
C ALA A 290 -23.10 -7.65 26.80
N ALA A 291 -22.73 -8.08 25.58
CA ALA A 291 -21.52 -7.62 24.92
C ALA A 291 -21.59 -6.12 24.59
N GLN A 292 -22.71 -5.64 24.05
CA GLN A 292 -22.96 -4.21 23.79
C GLN A 292 -22.87 -3.37 25.07
N LYS A 293 -23.44 -3.84 26.18
CA LYS A 293 -23.29 -3.15 27.46
C LYS A 293 -21.82 -2.97 27.85
N LYS A 294 -21.01 -4.04 27.74
CA LYS A 294 -19.56 -3.96 27.98
C LYS A 294 -18.89 -2.95 27.05
N MET A 295 -19.26 -2.91 25.77
CA MET A 295 -18.70 -1.96 24.80
C MET A 295 -19.02 -0.50 25.17
N GLN A 296 -20.25 -0.22 25.59
CA GLN A 296 -20.64 1.12 26.06
C GLN A 296 -19.79 1.56 27.26
N GLU A 297 -19.68 0.71 28.29
CA GLU A 297 -18.84 0.97 29.47
C GLU A 297 -17.36 1.16 29.10
N THR A 298 -16.88 0.41 28.10
CA THR A 298 -15.51 0.51 27.59
C THR A 298 -15.27 1.83 26.88
N LEU A 299 -16.20 2.29 26.03
CA LEU A 299 -16.12 3.60 25.38
C LEU A 299 -16.04 4.73 26.40
N ASP A 300 -16.92 4.71 27.41
CA ASP A 300 -16.95 5.72 28.47
C ASP A 300 -15.65 5.76 29.28
N LYS A 301 -14.99 4.61 29.45
CA LYS A 301 -13.66 4.49 30.08
C LYS A 301 -12.52 4.96 29.18
N TRP A 302 -12.51 4.56 27.92
CA TRP A 302 -11.34 4.76 27.02
C TRP A 302 -11.26 6.19 26.46
N ILE A 303 -12.40 6.81 26.12
CA ILE A 303 -12.44 8.12 25.47
C ILE A 303 -11.69 9.19 26.29
N PRO A 304 -11.93 9.34 27.62
CA PRO A 304 -11.19 10.31 28.43
C PRO A 304 -9.68 10.05 28.46
N VAL A 305 -9.26 8.78 28.47
CA VAL A 305 -7.83 8.39 28.49
C VAL A 305 -7.14 8.82 27.20
N ILE A 306 -7.79 8.61 26.04
CA ILE A 306 -7.25 9.00 24.74
C ILE A 306 -7.15 10.52 24.62
N ILE A 307 -8.22 11.24 25.01
CA ILE A 307 -8.25 12.70 24.95
C ILE A 307 -7.18 13.32 25.87
N ALA A 308 -6.93 12.73 27.04
CA ALA A 308 -5.87 13.19 27.93
C ALA A 308 -4.45 13.05 27.36
N ALA A 309 -4.26 12.23 26.32
CA ALA A 309 -3.00 12.06 25.61
C ALA A 309 -2.86 12.97 24.38
N GLN A 310 -3.89 13.77 24.05
CA GLN A 310 -3.82 14.73 22.96
C GLN A 310 -3.01 15.95 23.38
N GLU A 311 -2.04 16.35 22.56
CA GLU A 311 -1.22 17.53 22.79
C GLU A 311 -2.05 18.82 22.67
N PRO A 312 -1.65 19.93 23.31
CA PRO A 312 -2.46 21.17 23.35
C PRO A 312 -2.83 21.73 21.97
N ASP A 313 -2.00 21.51 20.96
CA ASP A 313 -2.24 21.96 19.59
C ASP A 313 -3.07 20.97 18.75
N GLY A 314 -3.55 19.89 19.36
CA GLY A 314 -4.41 18.88 18.74
C GLY A 314 -3.68 17.62 18.25
N TYR A 315 -2.34 17.61 18.24
CA TYR A 315 -1.58 16.45 17.80
C TYR A 315 -1.80 15.23 18.71
N LEU A 316 -1.87 14.03 18.13
CA LEU A 316 -2.09 12.79 18.88
C LEU A 316 -1.31 11.63 18.24
N HIS A 317 -0.20 11.25 18.88
CA HIS A 317 0.56 10.04 18.56
C HIS A 317 1.49 9.70 19.74
N THR A 318 1.17 8.68 20.52
CA THR A 318 1.85 8.46 21.82
C THR A 318 3.33 8.16 21.66
N ALA A 319 3.73 7.50 20.56
CA ALA A 319 5.14 7.22 20.30
C ALA A 319 5.96 8.50 20.07
N TYR A 320 5.35 9.54 19.50
CA TYR A 320 5.97 10.85 19.36
C TYR A 320 5.97 11.61 20.68
N THR A 321 4.84 11.62 21.39
CA THR A 321 4.72 12.29 22.70
C THR A 321 5.75 11.73 23.69
N LEU A 322 5.96 10.41 23.68
CA LEU A 322 6.88 9.68 24.56
C LEU A 322 8.27 9.42 23.94
N ARG A 323 8.60 10.11 22.84
CA ARG A 323 9.82 9.84 22.06
C ARG A 323 11.10 10.16 22.83
N ASP A 324 12.18 9.52 22.42
CA ASP A 324 13.53 10.00 22.70
C ASP A 324 13.85 11.21 21.80
N THR A 325 13.88 12.40 22.39
CA THR A 325 14.12 13.67 21.68
C THR A 325 15.53 13.80 21.11
N VAL A 326 16.49 12.97 21.52
CA VAL A 326 17.83 12.94 20.91
C VAL A 326 17.77 12.36 19.49
N ARG A 327 16.86 11.39 19.27
CA ARG A 327 16.70 10.68 18.00
C ARG A 327 15.55 11.21 17.16
N TRP A 328 14.40 11.46 17.77
CA TRP A 328 13.19 11.90 17.07
C TRP A 328 12.92 13.37 17.37
N LYS A 329 13.40 14.23 16.48
CA LYS A 329 13.50 15.67 16.76
C LYS A 329 12.22 16.46 16.45
N GLU A 330 11.52 16.08 15.39
CA GLU A 330 10.37 16.84 14.88
C GLU A 330 9.25 15.92 14.38
N ARG A 331 8.02 16.43 14.44
CA ARG A 331 6.83 15.81 13.85
C ARG A 331 6.95 15.82 12.33
N TRP A 332 6.36 14.82 11.68
CA TRP A 332 6.35 14.71 10.22
C TRP A 332 7.76 14.80 9.62
N ALA A 333 8.77 14.16 10.21
CA ALA A 333 10.11 14.11 9.61
C ALA A 333 10.11 13.17 8.39
N PRO A 334 10.82 13.51 7.30
CA PRO A 334 11.01 12.58 6.17
C PRO A 334 11.63 11.24 6.61
N LEU A 335 12.57 11.28 7.56
CA LEU A 335 13.24 10.07 8.09
C LEU A 335 12.32 9.15 8.89
N THR A 336 11.19 9.66 9.39
CA THR A 336 10.23 8.92 10.21
C THR A 336 8.89 8.74 9.53
N ARG A 337 8.84 8.82 8.19
CA ARG A 337 7.60 8.53 7.43
C ARG A 337 7.02 7.15 7.76
N GLY A 338 7.86 6.17 8.01
CA GLY A 338 7.46 4.83 8.44
C GLY A 338 7.02 4.71 9.90
N ASN A 339 6.86 5.81 10.63
CA ASN A 339 6.40 5.81 12.02
C ASN A 339 4.88 6.01 12.18
N HIS A 340 4.12 6.03 11.07
CA HIS A 340 2.65 5.95 11.08
C HIS A 340 1.92 7.12 11.76
N GLU A 341 2.50 8.33 11.76
CA GLU A 341 1.84 9.51 12.34
C GLU A 341 0.47 9.79 11.71
N GLY A 342 0.38 9.73 10.38
CA GLY A 342 -0.85 9.90 9.60
C GLY A 342 -1.74 8.66 9.60
N TYR A 343 -1.17 7.46 9.54
CA TYR A 343 -1.93 6.21 9.64
C TYR A 343 -2.74 6.15 10.96
N VAL A 344 -2.09 6.42 12.10
CA VAL A 344 -2.77 6.46 13.41
C VAL A 344 -3.80 7.58 13.47
N ALA A 345 -3.43 8.79 13.01
CA ALA A 345 -4.34 9.93 12.97
C ALA A 345 -5.60 9.62 12.14
N GLY A 346 -5.44 8.96 10.99
CA GLY A 346 -6.54 8.56 10.12
C GLY A 346 -7.55 7.67 10.83
N TYR A 347 -7.10 6.63 11.53
CA TYR A 347 -8.00 5.78 12.32
C TYR A 347 -8.70 6.54 13.44
N PHE A 348 -8.03 7.51 14.07
CA PHE A 348 -8.69 8.35 15.08
C PHE A 348 -9.84 9.15 14.47
N LEU A 349 -9.62 9.82 13.32
CA LEU A 349 -10.68 10.56 12.62
C LEU A 349 -11.87 9.65 12.25
N GLU A 350 -11.61 8.45 11.73
CA GLU A 350 -12.63 7.48 11.34
C GLU A 350 -13.45 6.98 12.55
N SER A 351 -12.78 6.69 13.66
CA SER A 351 -13.45 6.28 14.90
C SER A 351 -14.33 7.40 15.48
N ALA A 352 -13.92 8.67 15.34
CA ALA A 352 -14.73 9.81 15.77
C ALA A 352 -16.01 9.99 14.94
N ILE A 353 -15.97 9.74 13.61
CA ILE A 353 -17.19 9.73 12.76
C ILE A 353 -18.18 8.70 13.27
N ASN A 354 -17.71 7.48 13.54
CA ASN A 354 -18.55 6.38 14.01
C ASN A 354 -19.13 6.65 15.40
N HIS A 355 -18.33 7.20 16.32
CA HIS A 355 -18.81 7.58 17.65
C HIS A 355 -19.88 8.67 17.59
N TYR A 356 -19.66 9.74 16.84
CA TYR A 356 -20.67 10.80 16.68
C TYR A 356 -21.96 10.25 16.04
N THR A 357 -21.82 9.34 15.06
CA THR A 357 -22.97 8.70 14.41
C THR A 357 -23.76 7.83 15.38
N LEU A 358 -23.08 7.02 16.20
CA LEU A 358 -23.69 6.18 17.23
C LEU A 358 -24.49 7.01 18.23
N THR A 359 -23.91 8.11 18.73
CA THR A 359 -24.51 8.95 19.78
C THR A 359 -25.47 9.99 19.23
N GLU A 360 -25.67 10.03 17.91
CA GLU A 360 -26.51 11.01 17.22
C GLU A 360 -26.11 12.46 17.55
N GLY A 361 -24.80 12.69 17.77
CA GLY A 361 -24.24 13.98 18.13
C GLY A 361 -24.45 14.41 19.58
N THR A 362 -25.02 13.57 20.44
CA THR A 362 -25.20 13.89 21.87
C THR A 362 -23.91 13.80 22.69
N ASP A 363 -22.90 13.08 22.18
CA ASP A 363 -21.55 13.06 22.75
C ASP A 363 -20.51 13.41 21.68
N THR A 364 -19.94 14.60 21.81
CA THR A 364 -18.98 15.19 20.86
C THR A 364 -17.53 15.00 21.27
N ARG A 365 -17.23 14.35 22.40
CA ARG A 365 -15.87 14.27 22.96
C ARG A 365 -14.81 13.84 21.93
N LEU A 366 -15.06 12.74 21.21
CA LEU A 366 -14.18 12.27 20.15
C LEU A 366 -14.21 13.13 18.89
N TYR A 367 -15.37 13.68 18.53
CA TYR A 367 -15.51 14.57 17.38
C TYR A 367 -14.68 15.84 17.55
N ASP A 368 -14.79 16.49 18.71
CA ASP A 368 -14.07 17.72 19.04
C ASP A 368 -12.54 17.47 19.06
N ALA A 369 -12.11 16.34 19.63
CA ALA A 369 -10.71 15.93 19.63
C ALA A 369 -10.20 15.63 18.21
N ALA A 370 -10.98 14.90 17.39
CA ALA A 370 -10.63 14.61 16.00
C ALA A 370 -10.55 15.88 15.15
N LYS A 371 -11.44 16.84 15.37
CA LYS A 371 -11.39 18.15 14.71
C LYS A 371 -10.11 18.90 15.06
N LYS A 372 -9.72 18.96 16.33
CA LYS A 372 -8.43 19.55 16.75
C LYS A 372 -7.24 18.85 16.09
N LEU A 373 -7.27 17.53 15.96
CA LEU A 373 -6.23 16.80 15.24
C LEU A 373 -6.20 17.17 13.76
N ALA A 374 -7.35 17.18 13.08
CA ALA A 374 -7.43 17.57 11.68
C ALA A 374 -6.97 19.02 11.45
N ASP A 375 -7.33 19.94 12.35
CA ASP A 375 -6.86 21.33 12.35
C ASP A 375 -5.35 21.42 12.55
N CYS A 376 -4.77 20.66 13.49
CA CYS A 376 -3.32 20.57 13.70
C CYS A 376 -2.59 20.16 12.41
N TRP A 377 -3.08 19.11 11.75
CA TRP A 377 -2.52 18.63 10.49
C TRP A 377 -2.65 19.66 9.37
N ALA A 378 -3.85 20.23 9.19
CA ALA A 378 -4.11 21.26 8.19
C ALA A 378 -3.31 22.54 8.44
N ALA A 379 -3.00 22.87 9.71
CA ALA A 379 -2.17 24.01 10.08
C ALA A 379 -0.69 23.81 9.72
N ASN A 380 -0.17 22.58 9.73
CA ASN A 380 1.26 22.30 9.61
C ASN A 380 1.70 21.71 8.26
N LEU A 381 0.80 21.07 7.51
CA LEU A 381 1.10 20.45 6.21
C LEU A 381 0.34 21.13 5.07
N GLY A 382 0.97 21.22 3.89
CA GLY A 382 0.40 21.88 2.72
C GLY A 382 1.45 22.51 1.81
N PRO A 383 1.04 23.11 0.67
CA PRO A 383 1.95 23.68 -0.33
C PRO A 383 2.94 24.72 0.20
N ASP A 384 2.50 25.62 1.07
CA ASP A 384 3.32 26.68 1.69
C ASP A 384 3.80 26.30 3.10
N LYS A 385 3.72 25.01 3.43
CA LYS A 385 4.02 24.45 4.75
C LYS A 385 4.96 23.26 4.58
N LYS A 386 5.01 22.34 5.55
CA LYS A 386 5.87 21.16 5.42
C LYS A 386 5.31 20.23 4.35
N SER A 387 6.12 19.90 3.35
CA SER A 387 5.81 18.87 2.35
C SER A 387 6.09 17.50 2.92
N TRP A 388 5.03 16.78 3.28
CA TRP A 388 5.13 15.46 3.88
C TRP A 388 3.94 14.59 3.49
N TYR A 389 4.17 13.28 3.53
CA TYR A 389 3.19 12.21 3.35
C TYR A 389 3.60 11.03 4.26
N ASP A 390 2.63 10.22 4.68
CA ASP A 390 2.90 9.04 5.52
C ASP A 390 3.44 7.87 4.69
N GLY A 391 4.40 7.10 5.23
CA GLY A 391 4.87 5.87 4.63
C GLY A 391 3.83 4.74 4.59
N HIS A 392 2.70 4.89 5.29
CA HIS A 392 1.54 4.01 5.20
C HIS A 392 0.27 4.84 4.97
N GLN A 393 -0.34 4.70 3.79
CA GLN A 393 -1.54 5.44 3.38
C GLN A 393 -2.75 5.19 4.29
N GLY A 394 -3.65 6.16 4.37
CA GLY A 394 -4.91 6.01 5.12
C GLY A 394 -5.44 7.34 5.65
N MET A 395 -4.53 8.26 5.97
CA MET A 395 -4.89 9.62 6.37
C MET A 395 -5.65 10.36 5.26
N GLU A 396 -5.31 10.11 3.99
CA GLU A 396 -5.91 10.79 2.85
C GLU A 396 -7.41 10.49 2.74
N GLN A 397 -7.80 9.21 2.85
CA GLN A 397 -9.22 8.84 2.86
C GLN A 397 -9.94 9.35 4.12
N ALA A 398 -9.29 9.27 5.29
CA ALA A 398 -9.86 9.70 6.56
C ALA A 398 -10.13 11.21 6.57
N LEU A 399 -9.21 12.03 6.07
CA LEU A 399 -9.39 13.47 5.93
C LEU A 399 -10.52 13.82 4.95
N VAL A 400 -10.68 13.09 3.84
CA VAL A 400 -11.80 13.29 2.91
C VAL A 400 -13.13 12.94 3.59
N ARG A 401 -13.21 11.80 4.27
CA ARG A 401 -14.43 11.35 4.96
C ARG A 401 -14.78 12.28 6.11
N PHE A 402 -13.82 12.62 6.95
CA PHE A 402 -13.99 13.53 8.09
C PHE A 402 -14.32 14.95 7.62
N GLY A 403 -13.63 15.49 6.62
CA GLY A 403 -13.95 16.81 6.05
C GLY A 403 -15.36 16.89 5.48
N ARG A 404 -15.82 15.85 4.78
CA ARG A 404 -17.22 15.77 4.33
C ARG A 404 -18.19 15.68 5.50
N PHE A 405 -17.85 14.92 6.54
CA PHE A 405 -18.67 14.80 7.74
C PHE A 405 -18.81 16.13 8.48
N VAL A 406 -17.70 16.85 8.68
CA VAL A 406 -17.68 18.20 9.26
C VAL A 406 -18.50 19.17 8.42
N ASN A 407 -18.36 19.16 7.10
CA ASN A 407 -19.21 19.97 6.21
C ASN A 407 -20.70 19.63 6.34
N GLY A 408 -21.05 18.36 6.57
CA GLY A 408 -22.44 17.95 6.78
C GLY A 408 -23.02 18.39 8.12
N ILE A 409 -22.20 18.44 9.17
CA ILE A 409 -22.61 18.80 10.54
C ILE A 409 -22.59 20.31 10.75
N GLU A 410 -21.49 20.98 10.39
CA GLU A 410 -21.25 22.40 10.69
C GLU A 410 -21.60 23.32 9.51
N GLY A 411 -21.69 22.79 8.29
CA GLY A 411 -21.93 23.59 7.08
C GLY A 411 -20.72 24.45 6.65
N ASN A 412 -20.97 25.42 5.78
CA ASN A 412 -20.05 26.51 5.41
C ASN A 412 -18.61 26.13 4.98
N GLY A 413 -18.37 24.88 4.56
CA GLY A 413 -17.04 24.46 4.10
C GLY A 413 -16.01 24.27 5.22
N HIS A 414 -16.43 24.10 6.49
CA HIS A 414 -15.52 23.95 7.63
C HIS A 414 -14.53 22.77 7.50
N GLY A 415 -14.85 21.75 6.70
CA GLY A 415 -13.99 20.60 6.41
C GLY A 415 -13.23 20.68 5.08
N ASP A 416 -13.33 21.77 4.32
CA ASP A 416 -12.70 21.89 2.99
C ASP A 416 -11.17 21.91 3.08
N SER A 417 -10.62 22.44 4.17
CA SER A 417 -9.18 22.42 4.44
C SER A 417 -8.65 20.99 4.60
N TYR A 418 -9.43 20.09 5.21
CA TYR A 418 -9.06 18.68 5.40
C TYR A 418 -9.06 17.94 4.06
N ILE A 419 -10.07 18.18 3.21
CA ILE A 419 -10.15 17.60 1.86
C ILE A 419 -9.00 18.12 0.99
N THR A 420 -8.67 19.41 1.11
CA THR A 420 -7.53 20.01 0.40
C THR A 420 -6.21 19.40 0.86
N LEU A 421 -6.03 19.21 2.17
CA LEU A 421 -4.86 18.53 2.71
C LEU A 421 -4.76 17.10 2.19
N ALA A 422 -5.84 16.32 2.17
CA ALA A 422 -5.85 14.96 1.64
C ALA A 422 -5.33 14.90 0.20
N LYS A 423 -5.79 15.84 -0.65
CA LYS A 423 -5.28 15.98 -2.02
C LYS A 423 -3.78 16.31 -2.02
N PHE A 424 -3.34 17.24 -1.19
CA PHE A 424 -1.92 17.59 -1.09
C PHE A 424 -1.05 16.39 -0.70
N LEU A 425 -1.47 15.58 0.28
CA LEU A 425 -0.74 14.38 0.70
C LEU A 425 -0.56 13.38 -0.46
N LEU A 426 -1.59 13.20 -1.30
CA LEU A 426 -1.50 12.38 -2.51
C LEU A 426 -0.58 12.99 -3.58
N ASP A 427 -0.74 14.29 -3.85
CA ASP A 427 -0.01 14.97 -4.93
C ASP A 427 1.49 15.07 -4.64
N ASN A 428 1.90 15.17 -3.37
CA ASN A 428 3.31 15.28 -2.99
C ASN A 428 4.00 13.93 -2.73
N ARG A 429 3.26 12.80 -2.81
CA ARG A 429 3.81 11.45 -2.64
C ARG A 429 4.66 11.04 -3.85
N ASN A 430 5.97 11.17 -3.71
CA ASN A 430 6.98 10.84 -4.72
C ASN A 430 8.38 10.67 -4.09
N ASN A 431 9.37 10.26 -4.89
CA ASN A 431 10.78 10.15 -4.52
C ASN A 431 11.09 9.22 -3.33
N GLY A 432 10.26 8.22 -3.07
CA GLY A 432 10.54 7.14 -2.12
C GLY A 432 10.63 5.79 -2.82
N SER A 433 9.82 4.82 -2.40
CA SER A 433 9.97 3.41 -2.81
C SER A 433 8.71 2.81 -3.44
N GLU A 434 8.84 1.63 -4.04
CA GLU A 434 7.67 0.86 -4.47
C GLU A 434 6.86 0.32 -3.27
N TYR A 435 7.53 0.05 -2.15
CA TYR A 435 6.90 -0.50 -0.94
C TYR A 435 5.81 0.39 -0.35
N ASP A 436 6.02 1.72 -0.35
CA ASP A 436 5.09 2.73 0.16
C ASP A 436 4.41 3.56 -0.93
N GLN A 437 4.45 3.05 -2.17
CA GLN A 437 3.80 3.65 -3.33
C GLN A 437 4.23 5.11 -3.53
N SER A 438 5.53 5.39 -3.38
CA SER A 438 6.09 6.73 -3.53
C SER A 438 7.27 6.82 -4.49
N HIS A 439 7.65 5.74 -5.17
CA HIS A 439 8.68 5.72 -6.22
C HIS A 439 8.40 6.70 -7.37
N VAL A 440 7.13 6.95 -7.71
CA VAL A 440 6.67 7.96 -8.68
C VAL A 440 5.38 8.63 -8.19
N PRO A 441 4.99 9.82 -8.72
CA PRO A 441 3.71 10.45 -8.36
C PRO A 441 2.53 9.49 -8.54
N VAL A 442 1.53 9.56 -7.64
CA VAL A 442 0.38 8.62 -7.61
C VAL A 442 -0.33 8.49 -8.96
N GLN A 443 -0.43 9.57 -9.74
CA GLN A 443 -1.06 9.57 -11.06
C GLN A 443 -0.26 8.82 -12.14
N GLN A 444 0.98 8.42 -11.84
CA GLN A 444 1.90 7.73 -12.75
C GLN A 444 2.12 6.26 -12.37
N GLN A 445 1.52 5.81 -11.27
CA GLN A 445 1.56 4.43 -10.82
C GLN A 445 0.44 3.67 -11.54
N TYR A 446 0.81 2.88 -12.54
CA TYR A 446 -0.09 2.02 -13.31
C TYR A 446 0.26 0.56 -13.07
#